data_AF-A0A925ZTS3-F1
#
_entry.id   AF-A0A925ZTS3-F1
#
_cell.length_a   1.000
_cell.length_b   1.000
_cell.length_c   1.000
_cell.angle_alpha   90.00
_cell.angle_beta   90.00
_cell.angle_gamma   90.00
#
_symmetry.space_group_name_H-M   'P 1'
#
loop_
_entity.id
_entity.type
_entity.pdbx_description
1 polymer ?
#
loop_
_entity_poly.entity_id
_entity_poly.type
_entity_poly.pdbx_seq_one_letter_code
_entity_poly.pdbx_strand_id
1 'polypeptide(L)' 'DIAVTYGEWRPGDQPVCIMDITKAGRELGWVPTMGVRDGVEQLWNWVRDNRALFEAGE' A
#
# COMPACT_ATOMS: atom_id res chain seq x y z
N ASP A 1 17.46 5.46 9.82
CA ASP A 1 16.64 4.24 9.93
C ASP A 1 15.49 4.46 10.88
N ILE A 2 14.31 3.96 10.51
CA ILE A 2 13.11 3.97 11.37
C ILE A 2 13.06 2.58 12.04
N ALA A 3 13.09 2.54 13.37
CA ALA A 3 12.99 1.27 14.09
C ALA A 3 11.60 0.65 13.88
N VAL A 4 11.57 -0.65 13.55
CA VAL A 4 10.32 -1.41 13.36
C VAL A 4 10.32 -2.65 14.25
N THR A 5 9.13 -3.04 14.68
CA THR A 5 8.87 -4.28 15.43
C THR A 5 8.10 -5.24 14.54
N TYR A 6 8.46 -6.52 14.55
CA TYR A 6 7.76 -7.57 13.82
C TYR A 6 6.85 -8.34 14.77
N GLY A 7 5.63 -8.62 14.33
CA GLY A 7 4.70 -9.51 15.01
C GLY A 7 4.53 -10.83 14.26
N GLU A 8 3.77 -11.75 14.86
CA GLU A 8 3.38 -13.01 14.23
C GLU A 8 2.42 -12.80 13.05
N TRP A 9 2.38 -13.78 12.14
CA TRP A 9 1.39 -13.82 11.07
C TRP A 9 -0.03 -13.84 11.62
N ARG A 10 -0.95 -13.10 10.99
CA ARG A 10 -2.36 -13.12 11.38
C ARG A 10 -3.05 -14.33 10.73
N PRO A 11 -4.07 -14.92 11.38
CA PRO A 11 -4.91 -15.93 10.72
C PRO A 11 -5.47 -15.41 9.40
N GLY A 12 -5.13 -16.09 8.30
CA GLY A 12 -5.56 -15.74 6.94
C GLY A 12 -4.53 -14.99 6.09
N ASP A 13 -3.40 -14.54 6.66
CA ASP A 13 -2.33 -13.95 5.86
C ASP A 13 -1.80 -14.97 4.84
N GLN A 14 -1.74 -14.55 3.57
CA GLN A 14 -1.05 -15.29 2.52
C GLN A 14 0.41 -14.81 2.49
N PRO A 15 1.42 -15.70 2.61
CA PRO A 15 2.81 -15.28 2.70
C PRO A 15 3.29 -14.43 1.52
N VAL A 16 2.83 -14.75 0.30
CA VAL A 16 3.11 -14.01 -0.93
C VAL A 16 1.84 -14.01 -1.79
N CYS A 17 1.49 -12.84 -2.34
CA CYS A 17 0.43 -12.70 -3.35
C CYS A 17 0.92 -11.79 -4.48
N ILE A 18 1.01 -12.33 -5.69
CA ILE A 18 1.44 -11.62 -6.90
C ILE A 18 0.41 -11.92 -7.99
N MET A 19 -0.15 -10.87 -8.59
CA MET A 19 -1.21 -10.98 -9.60
C MET A 19 -0.61 -10.86 -11.01
N ASP A 20 -0.98 -11.79 -11.90
CA ASP A 20 -0.80 -11.58 -13.34
C ASP A 20 -1.88 -10.59 -13.83
N ILE A 21 -1.45 -9.40 -14.20
CA ILE A 21 -2.31 -8.31 -14.66
C ILE A 21 -2.43 -8.22 -16.18
N THR A 22 -1.86 -9.17 -16.94
CA THR A 22 -1.84 -9.13 -18.40
C THR A 22 -3.25 -9.12 -19.00
N LYS A 23 -4.23 -9.78 -18.35
CA LYS A 23 -5.62 -9.77 -18.81
C LYS A 23 -6.22 -8.36 -18.80
N ALA A 24 -6.01 -7.60 -17.73
CA ALA A 24 -6.46 -6.21 -17.65
C ALA A 24 -5.78 -5.33 -18.72
N GLY A 25 -4.49 -5.56 -18.99
CA GLY A 25 -3.80 -4.90 -20.09
C GLY A 25 -4.40 -5.20 -21.47
N ARG A 26 -4.75 -6.45 -21.75
CA ARG A 26 -5.34 -6.85 -23.05
C ARG A 26 -6.77 -6.36 -23.23
N GLU A 27 -7.61 -6.48 -22.20
CA GLU A 27 -9.06 -6.24 -22.33
C GLU A 27 -9.43 -4.78 -22.08
N LEU A 28 -8.67 -4.08 -21.23
CA LEU A 28 -8.99 -2.71 -20.80
C LEU A 28 -7.96 -1.68 -21.26
N GLY A 29 -6.84 -2.11 -21.86
CA GLY A 29 -5.70 -1.23 -22.13
C GLY A 29 -5.05 -0.69 -20.86
N TRP A 30 -5.29 -1.33 -19.71
CA TRP A 30 -4.89 -0.82 -18.40
C TRP A 30 -3.54 -1.38 -17.96
N VAL A 31 -2.68 -0.50 -17.44
CA VAL A 31 -1.43 -0.85 -16.77
C VAL A 31 -1.21 0.09 -15.57
N PRO A 32 -0.53 -0.35 -14.50
CA PRO A 32 -0.18 0.54 -13.40
C PRO A 32 0.76 1.65 -13.90
N THR A 33 0.44 2.88 -13.56
CA THR A 33 1.25 4.07 -13.93
C THR A 33 2.06 4.61 -12.76
N MET A 34 1.84 4.11 -11.55
CA MET A 34 2.50 4.53 -10.33
C MET A 34 3.37 3.41 -9.77
N GLY A 35 4.65 3.73 -9.51
CA GLY A 35 5.57 2.81 -8.86
C GLY A 35 5.35 2.73 -7.34
N VAL A 36 5.95 1.71 -6.71
CA VAL A 36 5.83 1.50 -5.25
C VAL A 36 6.32 2.71 -4.46
N ARG A 37 7.49 3.27 -4.83
CA ARG A 37 8.06 4.42 -4.13
C ARG A 37 7.14 5.63 -4.19
N ASP A 38 6.68 5.97 -5.39
CA ASP A 38 5.83 7.14 -5.62
C ASP A 38 4.48 7.00 -4.91
N GLY A 39 3.91 5.79 -4.92
CA GLY A 39 2.67 5.50 -4.20
C GLY A 39 2.81 5.60 -2.69
N VAL A 40 3.91 5.09 -2.11
CA VAL A 40 4.19 5.22 -0.67
C VAL A 40 4.43 6.67 -0.29
N GLU A 41 5.15 7.44 -1.11
CA GLU A 41 5.38 8.87 -0.87
C GLU A 41 4.07 9.68 -0.94
N GLN A 42 3.20 9.39 -1.91
CA GLN A 42 1.89 10.02 -2.01
C GLN A 42 1.03 9.72 -0.78
N LEU A 43 0.99 8.45 -0.33
CA LEU A 43 0.27 8.05 0.89
C LEU A 43 0.84 8.78 2.12
N TRP A 44 2.16 8.81 2.27
CA TRP A 44 2.83 9.48 3.38
C TRP A 44 2.45 10.97 3.45
N ASN A 45 2.53 11.66 2.31
CA ASN A 45 2.17 13.07 2.22
C ASN A 45 0.70 13.28 2.59
N TRP A 46 -0.21 12.42 2.10
CA TRP A 46 -1.62 12.51 2.45
C TRP A 46 -1.86 12.33 3.96
N VAL A 47 -1.27 11.33 4.60
CA VAL A 47 -1.41 11.14 6.06
C VAL A 47 -0.86 12.34 6.82
N ARG A 48 0.31 12.85 6.41
CA ARG A 48 0.95 14.03 7.03
C ARG A 48 0.02 15.26 6.95
N ASP A 49 -0.59 15.48 5.80
CA ASP A 49 -1.43 16.67 5.56
C ASP A 49 -2.83 16.53 6.21
N ASN A 50 -3.20 15.31 6.61
CA ASN A 50 -4.49 14.98 7.23
C ASN A 50 -4.36 14.40 8.64
N ARG A 51 -3.32 14.78 9.40
CA ARG A 51 -3.04 14.26 10.75
C ARG A 51 -4.24 14.33 11.70
N ALA A 52 -5.07 15.37 11.59
CA ALA A 52 -6.27 15.54 12.41
C ALA A 52 -7.27 14.37 12.29
N LEU A 53 -7.25 13.60 11.19
CA LEU A 53 -8.09 12.40 11.03
C LEU A 53 -7.63 11.22 11.89
N PHE A 54 -6.37 11.21 12.31
CA PHE A 54 -5.72 10.10 13.01
C PHE A 54 -5.37 10.41 14.47
N GLU A 55 -5.38 11.69 14.85
CA GLU A 55 -5.08 12.15 16.22
C GLU A 55 -6.33 12.15 17.12
N ALA A 56 -7.53 11.92 16.57
CA ALA A 56 -8.76 11.79 17.33
C ALA A 56 -9.03 10.32 17.71
N GLY A 57 -8.40 9.87 18.81
CA GLY A 57 -8.64 8.56 19.41
C GLY A 57 -7.76 8.34 20.64
N GLU A 58 -8.31 8.64 21.81
CA GLU A 58 -7.94 7.97 23.07
C GLU A 58 -8.47 6.53 23.08
#